data_AF-A0AA90NFE3-F1
#
_entry.id   AF-A0AA90NFE3-F1
#
_cell.length_a   1.000
_cell.length_b   1.000
_cell.length_c   1.000
_cell.angle_alpha   90.00
_cell.angle_beta   90.00
_cell.angle_gamma   90.00
#
_symmetry.space_group_name_H-M   'P 1'
#
loop_
_entity.id
_entity.type
_entity.pdbx_description
1 polymer ?
#
loop_
_entity_poly.entity_id
_entity_poly.type
_entity_poly.pdbx_seq_one_letter_code
_entity_poly.pdbx_strand_id
1 'polypeptide(L)'
;MSQGWNLIGNHTDYPSNGSYKLTASFNVKNFTRPIPVFTGDFNGNNETLDELPCCLIDKLAGKGIVQNINFNNVDTRNAECDPAVANTMHDESIVRFIKIENSQFEGVGIDSKIGMVSNFMVSASSLDNVMIVNSTLNGTGVKYAGGVVGEVDNTGSEFFKVMIVNVNITGSGKYARVGGVVGYKDARVGGVVGYMAGVKVKEVYIGNTIVKGGGKDSIVGGVVGFSDKNFIQNVTVIDSNISGKYAGGIVGYSRSDEVSTCHVIRTEVMVV
;
A
#
# COMPACT_ATOMS: atom_id res chain seq x y z
N MET A 1 -25.26 18.48 -3.91
CA MET A 1 -25.78 17.22 -3.37
C MET A 1 -24.82 16.76 -2.30
N SER A 2 -25.27 16.59 -1.05
CA SER A 2 -24.44 16.00 0.00
C SER A 2 -24.09 14.58 -0.42
N GLN A 3 -22.81 14.28 -0.49
CA GLN A 3 -22.28 12.98 -0.91
C GLN A 3 -22.78 11.91 0.08
N GLY A 4 -23.68 11.03 -0.36
CA GLY A 4 -24.28 9.96 0.47
C GLY A 4 -23.29 8.92 1.04
N TRP A 5 -22.02 9.08 0.74
CA TRP A 5 -20.90 8.25 1.15
C TRP A 5 -20.68 8.31 2.67
N ASN A 6 -20.85 9.49 3.27
CA ASN A 6 -20.78 9.65 4.72
C ASN A 6 -21.88 8.89 5.48
N LEU A 7 -22.92 8.43 4.77
CA LEU A 7 -24.01 7.66 5.35
C LEU A 7 -23.67 6.17 5.45
N ILE A 8 -22.76 5.65 4.62
CA ILE A 8 -22.41 4.22 4.61
C ILE A 8 -21.78 3.84 5.95
N GLY A 9 -22.39 2.88 6.63
CA GLY A 9 -22.00 2.44 7.97
C GLY A 9 -22.45 3.38 9.10
N ASN A 10 -23.00 4.56 8.79
CA ASN A 10 -23.42 5.57 9.76
C ASN A 10 -24.94 5.82 9.77
N HIS A 11 -25.69 5.19 8.86
CA HIS A 11 -27.14 5.32 8.74
C HIS A 11 -27.79 3.96 8.49
N THR A 12 -28.98 3.72 9.02
CA THR A 12 -29.68 2.41 8.92
C THR A 12 -29.97 2.01 7.49
N ASP A 13 -30.33 2.97 6.64
CA ASP A 13 -30.61 2.75 5.21
C ASP A 13 -29.35 2.50 4.38
N TYR A 14 -28.17 2.73 4.96
CA TYR A 14 -26.87 2.56 4.32
C TYR A 14 -25.96 1.71 5.23
N PRO A 15 -26.29 0.43 5.46
CA PRO A 15 -25.56 -0.42 6.38
C PRO A 15 -24.14 -0.76 5.88
N SER A 16 -23.21 -1.03 6.79
CA SER A 16 -21.80 -1.34 6.47
C SER A 16 -21.58 -2.65 5.71
N ASN A 17 -22.58 -3.53 5.65
CA ASN A 17 -22.57 -4.80 4.94
C ASN A 17 -23.37 -4.78 3.63
N GLY A 18 -23.80 -3.59 3.18
CA GLY A 18 -24.56 -3.43 1.94
C GLY A 18 -23.72 -3.56 0.67
N SER A 19 -24.39 -3.52 -0.48
CA SER A 19 -23.75 -3.45 -1.79
C SER A 19 -23.94 -2.05 -2.39
N TYR A 20 -22.82 -1.39 -2.68
CA TYR A 20 -22.78 -0.01 -3.15
C TYR A 20 -22.06 0.06 -4.50
N LYS A 21 -22.56 0.96 -5.36
CA LYS A 21 -21.99 1.17 -6.68
C LYS A 21 -21.87 2.65 -6.98
N LEU A 22 -20.74 3.07 -7.52
CA LEU A 22 -20.59 4.42 -8.06
C LEU A 22 -21.31 4.54 -9.40
N THR A 23 -22.04 5.63 -9.54
CA THR A 23 -22.81 5.96 -10.73
C THR A 23 -22.19 7.08 -11.55
N ALA A 24 -21.16 7.74 -11.01
CA ALA A 24 -20.39 8.80 -11.64
C ALA A 24 -19.06 8.97 -10.88
N SER A 25 -18.15 9.74 -11.47
CA SER A 25 -16.93 10.21 -10.83
C SER A 25 -17.22 11.41 -9.92
N PHE A 26 -16.48 11.52 -8.81
CA PHE A 26 -16.71 12.55 -7.80
C PHE A 26 -15.40 13.20 -7.36
N ASN A 27 -15.39 14.53 -7.23
CA ASN A 27 -14.39 15.22 -6.42
C ASN A 27 -14.83 15.14 -4.95
N VAL A 28 -13.98 14.55 -4.13
CA VAL A 28 -14.22 14.21 -2.72
C VAL A 28 -13.33 15.01 -1.77
N LYS A 29 -12.86 16.19 -2.18
CA LYS A 29 -12.02 17.09 -1.36
C LYS A 29 -12.60 17.42 0.02
N ASN A 30 -13.93 17.46 0.12
CA ASN A 30 -14.63 17.74 1.37
C ASN A 30 -15.03 16.46 2.13
N PHE A 31 -14.47 15.31 1.78
CA PHE A 31 -14.69 14.06 2.49
C PHE A 31 -13.97 14.11 3.84
N THR A 32 -14.73 14.27 4.92
CA THR A 32 -14.15 14.53 6.24
C THR A 32 -14.00 13.29 7.10
N ARG A 33 -14.67 12.17 6.78
CA ARG A 33 -14.69 11.00 7.64
C ARG A 33 -14.75 9.70 6.84
N PRO A 34 -13.81 8.76 7.09
CA PRO A 34 -13.83 7.44 6.47
C PRO A 34 -15.09 6.65 6.83
N ILE A 35 -15.45 5.68 5.99
CA ILE A 35 -16.43 4.65 6.34
C ILE A 35 -15.84 3.83 7.50
N PRO A 36 -16.47 3.77 8.70
CA PRO A 36 -15.80 3.25 9.90
C PRO A 36 -15.38 1.77 9.80
N VAL A 37 -16.36 0.88 9.66
CA VAL A 37 -16.13 -0.54 9.42
C VAL A 37 -16.99 -0.93 8.23
N PHE A 38 -16.39 -1.57 7.23
CA PHE A 38 -17.09 -2.01 6.03
C PHE A 38 -16.88 -3.51 5.80
N THR A 39 -17.97 -4.26 5.65
CA THR A 39 -18.00 -5.70 5.39
C THR A 39 -18.75 -6.06 4.11
N GLY A 40 -19.24 -5.06 3.38
CA GLY A 40 -20.07 -5.20 2.18
C GLY A 40 -19.28 -5.28 0.87
N ASP A 41 -19.93 -4.97 -0.24
CA ASP A 41 -19.32 -4.87 -1.58
C ASP A 41 -19.39 -3.42 -2.07
N PHE A 42 -18.24 -2.80 -2.29
CA PHE A 42 -18.13 -1.45 -2.82
C PHE A 42 -17.53 -1.49 -4.23
N ASN A 43 -18.35 -1.24 -5.23
CA ASN A 43 -17.94 -1.24 -6.63
C ASN A 43 -17.85 0.17 -7.20
N GLY A 44 -16.63 0.58 -7.53
CA GLY A 44 -16.32 1.85 -8.18
C GLY A 44 -16.84 1.99 -9.60
N ASN A 45 -17.24 0.92 -10.28
CA ASN A 45 -17.69 0.96 -11.68
C ASN A 45 -16.69 1.64 -12.63
N ASN A 46 -15.40 1.60 -12.33
CA ASN A 46 -14.32 2.34 -13.00
C ASN A 46 -14.47 3.87 -12.93
N GLU A 47 -15.28 4.38 -12.01
CA GLU A 47 -15.39 5.80 -11.72
C GLU A 47 -14.21 6.29 -10.88
N THR A 48 -14.02 7.60 -10.90
CA THR A 48 -12.91 8.27 -10.23
C THR A 48 -13.36 8.93 -8.93
N LEU A 49 -12.57 8.74 -7.88
CA LEU A 49 -12.55 9.56 -6.68
C LEU A 49 -11.35 10.49 -6.73
N ASP A 50 -11.63 11.78 -6.93
CA ASP A 50 -10.62 12.82 -7.11
C ASP A 50 -10.45 13.66 -5.84
N GLU A 51 -9.22 14.03 -5.53
CA GLU A 51 -8.86 14.87 -4.37
C GLU A 51 -9.31 14.28 -3.02
N LEU A 52 -9.24 12.95 -2.86
CA LEU A 52 -9.57 12.29 -1.60
C LEU A 52 -8.56 12.72 -0.52
N PRO A 53 -9.00 13.36 0.59
CA PRO A 53 -8.08 13.87 1.60
C PRO A 53 -7.71 12.83 2.67
N CYS A 54 -8.33 11.65 2.67
CA CYS A 54 -8.30 10.67 3.76
C CYS A 54 -8.72 9.30 3.23
N CYS A 55 -8.38 8.19 3.88
CA CYS A 55 -8.84 6.87 3.44
C CYS A 55 -10.36 6.78 3.24
N LEU A 56 -10.79 6.06 2.21
CA LEU A 56 -12.22 5.82 1.95
C LEU A 56 -12.87 5.03 3.08
N ILE A 57 -12.16 4.01 3.57
CA ILE A 57 -12.60 3.09 4.63
C ILE A 57 -11.55 3.08 5.74
N ASP A 58 -11.96 3.19 6.99
CA ASP A 58 -11.03 3.03 8.11
C ASP A 58 -10.72 1.54 8.31
N LYS A 59 -11.75 0.69 8.43
CA LYS A 59 -11.59 -0.75 8.62
C LYS A 59 -12.35 -1.57 7.56
N LEU A 60 -11.64 -2.18 6.62
CA LEU A 60 -12.20 -3.17 5.69
C LEU A 60 -12.11 -4.57 6.31
N ALA A 61 -13.25 -5.23 6.46
CA ALA A 61 -13.47 -6.36 7.36
C ALA A 61 -14.20 -7.52 6.70
N GLY A 62 -14.06 -8.71 7.28
CA GLY A 62 -14.71 -9.93 6.81
C GLY A 62 -14.48 -10.15 5.33
N LYS A 63 -15.48 -10.65 4.63
CA LYS A 63 -15.48 -10.80 3.17
C LYS A 63 -15.78 -9.49 2.43
N GLY A 64 -15.46 -8.36 3.05
CA GLY A 64 -15.66 -7.03 2.47
C GLY A 64 -14.82 -6.87 1.20
N ILE A 65 -15.43 -6.28 0.16
CA ILE A 65 -14.82 -6.11 -1.15
C ILE A 65 -14.83 -4.63 -1.53
N VAL A 66 -13.69 -4.12 -2.00
CA VAL A 66 -13.58 -2.81 -2.65
C VAL A 66 -12.96 -3.00 -4.02
N GLN A 67 -13.63 -2.53 -5.07
CA GLN A 67 -13.21 -2.88 -6.43
C GLN A 67 -13.53 -1.85 -7.51
N ASN A 68 -12.75 -1.86 -8.58
CA ASN A 68 -12.97 -1.04 -9.79
C ASN A 68 -13.04 0.46 -9.51
N ILE A 69 -12.17 1.00 -8.66
CA ILE A 69 -12.13 2.43 -8.33
C ILE A 69 -10.82 3.03 -8.85
N ASN A 70 -10.92 4.19 -9.49
CA ASN A 70 -9.77 5.04 -9.77
C ASN A 70 -9.67 6.12 -8.69
N PHE A 71 -8.53 6.21 -8.02
CA PHE A 71 -8.21 7.30 -7.10
C PHE A 71 -7.24 8.23 -7.81
N ASN A 72 -7.57 9.51 -7.87
CA ASN A 72 -6.74 10.52 -8.52
C ASN A 72 -6.51 11.71 -7.58
N ASN A 73 -5.32 12.30 -7.63
CA ASN A 73 -4.95 13.45 -6.80
C ASN A 73 -5.23 13.24 -5.30
N VAL A 74 -5.08 12.01 -4.78
CA VAL A 74 -5.21 11.76 -3.33
C VAL A 74 -4.13 12.56 -2.62
N ASP A 75 -4.48 13.32 -1.59
CA ASP A 75 -3.53 14.15 -0.83
C ASP A 75 -3.83 14.03 0.67
N THR A 76 -3.05 13.21 1.35
CA THR A 76 -3.25 12.92 2.77
C THR A 76 -2.30 13.65 3.69
N ARG A 77 -1.51 14.62 3.19
CA ARG A 77 -0.47 15.32 3.98
C ARG A 77 -0.95 16.03 5.23
N ASN A 78 -2.24 16.36 5.30
CA ASN A 78 -2.86 17.04 6.43
C ASN A 78 -3.85 16.15 7.18
N ALA A 79 -3.90 14.86 6.86
CA ALA A 79 -4.92 13.96 7.37
C ALA A 79 -4.38 13.08 8.49
N GLU A 80 -5.25 12.78 9.45
CA GLU A 80 -4.97 11.77 10.48
C GLU A 80 -5.16 10.34 9.96
N CYS A 81 -5.47 10.17 8.67
CA CYS A 81 -5.91 8.90 8.11
C CYS A 81 -5.41 8.70 6.65
N ASP A 82 -4.14 8.36 6.51
CA ASP A 82 -3.62 7.58 5.38
C ASP A 82 -4.22 6.17 5.46
N PRO A 83 -4.45 5.40 4.39
CA PRO A 83 -4.06 5.41 2.95
C PRO A 83 -5.21 5.86 2.02
N ALA A 84 -5.24 5.52 0.71
CA ALA A 84 -6.39 5.84 -0.17
C ALA A 84 -7.61 4.92 0.03
N VAL A 85 -7.39 3.61 0.14
CA VAL A 85 -8.50 2.63 0.15
C VAL A 85 -8.95 2.32 1.56
N ALA A 86 -8.12 1.63 2.34
CA ALA A 86 -8.50 1.11 3.64
C ALA A 86 -7.36 1.24 4.66
N ASN A 87 -7.56 1.96 5.77
CA ASN A 87 -6.53 2.08 6.81
C ASN A 87 -6.11 0.71 7.35
N THR A 88 -7.07 -0.14 7.69
CA THR A 88 -6.82 -1.55 8.03
C THR A 88 -7.66 -2.51 7.20
N MET A 89 -7.03 -3.56 6.65
CA MET A 89 -7.68 -4.68 6.00
C MET A 89 -7.56 -5.95 6.86
N HIS A 90 -8.65 -6.69 7.04
CA HIS A 90 -8.67 -7.92 7.86
C HIS A 90 -9.72 -8.94 7.37
N ASP A 91 -9.68 -10.13 7.98
CA ASP A 91 -10.67 -11.22 7.87
C ASP A 91 -11.08 -11.65 6.45
N GLU A 92 -10.11 -11.85 5.56
CA GLU A 92 -10.33 -12.26 4.14
C GLU A 92 -10.87 -11.14 3.24
N SER A 93 -10.68 -9.88 3.64
CA SER A 93 -11.06 -8.74 2.81
C SER A 93 -10.30 -8.69 1.49
N ILE A 94 -10.96 -8.12 0.47
CA ILE A 94 -10.46 -8.09 -0.91
C ILE A 94 -10.47 -6.65 -1.42
N VAL A 95 -9.34 -6.22 -1.95
CA VAL A 95 -9.25 -4.98 -2.73
C VAL A 95 -8.73 -5.33 -4.12
N ARG A 96 -9.45 -4.94 -5.18
CA ARG A 96 -9.06 -5.31 -6.54
C ARG A 96 -9.40 -4.32 -7.64
N PHE A 97 -8.66 -4.35 -8.75
CA PHE A 97 -8.86 -3.42 -9.87
C PHE A 97 -8.85 -1.96 -9.39
N ILE A 98 -7.82 -1.62 -8.62
CA ILE A 98 -7.62 -0.28 -8.08
C ILE A 98 -6.54 0.42 -8.87
N LYS A 99 -6.80 1.67 -9.25
CA LYS A 99 -5.80 2.56 -9.84
C LYS A 99 -5.60 3.75 -8.92
N ILE A 100 -4.35 4.10 -8.59
CA ILE A 100 -3.99 5.32 -7.85
C ILE A 100 -3.05 6.14 -8.72
N GLU A 101 -3.40 7.39 -9.01
CA GLU A 101 -2.62 8.27 -9.89
C GLU A 101 -2.42 9.65 -9.28
N ASN A 102 -1.27 10.26 -9.61
CA ASN A 102 -0.97 11.66 -9.31
C ASN A 102 -1.15 12.01 -7.83
N SER A 103 -0.87 11.06 -6.93
CA SER A 103 -1.26 11.13 -5.53
C SER A 103 -0.05 11.36 -4.62
N GLN A 104 -0.29 11.99 -3.48
CA GLN A 104 0.70 12.33 -2.46
C GLN A 104 0.24 11.80 -1.09
N PHE A 105 1.08 10.96 -0.49
CA PHE A 105 0.84 10.37 0.82
C PHE A 105 1.95 10.77 1.78
N GLU A 106 1.60 11.16 3.00
CA GLU A 106 2.59 11.50 4.02
C GLU A 106 2.20 10.92 5.38
N GLY A 107 3.07 10.05 5.89
CA GLY A 107 2.90 9.43 7.19
C GLY A 107 3.89 10.05 8.16
N VAL A 108 3.40 10.49 9.32
CA VAL A 108 4.26 11.05 10.37
C VAL A 108 4.06 10.30 11.69
N GLY A 109 5.16 10.01 12.37
CA GLY A 109 5.13 9.59 13.77
C GLY A 109 5.86 8.29 14.04
N ILE A 110 6.34 8.16 15.28
CA ILE A 110 7.03 6.97 15.79
C ILE A 110 6.05 5.79 15.74
N ASP A 111 6.50 4.65 15.21
CA ASP A 111 5.69 3.42 15.11
C ASP A 111 4.51 3.42 14.13
N SER A 112 4.34 4.49 13.34
CA SER A 112 3.32 4.54 12.28
C SER A 112 3.65 3.65 11.08
N LYS A 113 2.61 3.32 10.31
CA LYS A 113 2.69 2.45 9.12
C LYS A 113 1.98 3.19 8.01
N ILE A 114 2.55 3.21 6.81
CA ILE A 114 1.93 3.90 5.68
C ILE A 114 2.03 3.09 4.38
N GLY A 115 0.92 3.01 3.66
CA GLY A 115 0.88 2.57 2.27
C GLY A 115 -0.08 3.42 1.44
N MET A 116 -0.07 3.28 0.11
CA MET A 116 -1.03 4.02 -0.72
C MET A 116 -2.39 3.33 -0.81
N VAL A 117 -2.45 2.01 -0.67
CA VAL A 117 -3.71 1.24 -0.64
C VAL A 117 -4.15 0.94 0.79
N SER A 118 -3.25 0.35 1.59
CA SER A 118 -3.51 0.02 2.99
C SER A 118 -2.37 0.45 3.92
N ASN A 119 -2.63 0.86 5.16
CA ASN A 119 -1.54 0.98 6.14
C ASN A 119 -1.20 -0.36 6.75
N PHE A 120 -2.22 -1.19 7.01
CA PHE A 120 -2.06 -2.45 7.70
C PHE A 120 -2.99 -3.54 7.17
N MET A 121 -2.43 -4.66 6.75
CA MET A 121 -3.16 -5.88 6.41
C MET A 121 -2.91 -6.95 7.46
N VAL A 122 -3.99 -7.54 7.95
CA VAL A 122 -3.96 -8.74 8.79
C VAL A 122 -4.89 -9.79 8.21
N SER A 123 -4.78 -11.03 8.69
CA SER A 123 -5.56 -12.17 8.19
C SER A 123 -5.30 -12.47 6.70
N ALA A 124 -6.01 -13.43 6.11
CA ALA A 124 -5.83 -13.85 4.72
C ALA A 124 -6.44 -12.85 3.70
N SER A 125 -6.14 -11.56 3.84
CA SER A 125 -6.64 -10.50 2.96
C SER A 125 -5.87 -10.47 1.62
N SER A 126 -6.49 -9.94 0.57
CA SER A 126 -5.90 -9.98 -0.78
C SER A 126 -5.94 -8.64 -1.51
N LEU A 127 -4.86 -8.37 -2.25
CA LEU A 127 -4.76 -7.28 -3.23
C LEU A 127 -4.55 -7.86 -4.62
N ASP A 128 -5.41 -7.50 -5.56
CA ASP A 128 -5.42 -8.06 -6.92
C ASP A 128 -5.58 -6.95 -7.98
N ASN A 129 -4.72 -6.91 -9.00
CA ASN A 129 -4.78 -5.90 -10.06
C ASN A 129 -4.76 -4.47 -9.50
N VAL A 130 -3.71 -4.15 -8.74
CA VAL A 130 -3.48 -2.80 -8.19
C VAL A 130 -2.43 -2.08 -9.04
N MET A 131 -2.75 -0.88 -9.49
CA MET A 131 -1.86 -0.02 -10.27
C MET A 131 -1.64 1.31 -9.55
N ILE A 132 -0.37 1.71 -9.40
CA ILE A 132 0.02 2.98 -8.80
C ILE A 132 0.95 3.71 -9.76
N VAL A 133 0.61 4.93 -10.13
CA VAL A 133 1.36 5.70 -11.15
C VAL A 133 1.58 7.14 -10.69
N ASN A 134 2.75 7.71 -11.02
CA ASN A 134 3.07 9.14 -10.83
C ASN A 134 2.75 9.65 -9.41
N SER A 135 3.04 8.84 -8.39
CA SER A 135 2.63 9.12 -7.01
C SER A 135 3.84 9.23 -6.10
N THR A 136 3.66 9.85 -4.95
CA THR A 136 4.72 10.01 -3.93
C THR A 136 4.21 9.53 -2.59
N LEU A 137 5.00 8.73 -1.88
CA LEU A 137 4.78 8.37 -0.49
C LEU A 137 6.00 8.81 0.32
N ASN A 138 5.76 9.60 1.36
CA ASN A 138 6.80 10.08 2.26
C ASN A 138 6.51 9.71 3.72
N GLY A 139 7.30 8.82 4.29
CA GLY A 139 7.19 8.43 5.69
C GLY A 139 8.22 9.08 6.61
N THR A 140 7.84 10.10 7.39
CA THR A 140 8.74 10.74 8.37
C THR A 140 8.50 10.23 9.80
N GLY A 141 9.53 9.66 10.42
CA GLY A 141 9.43 8.97 11.71
C GLY A 141 8.76 7.59 11.65
N VAL A 142 8.23 7.18 10.48
CA VAL A 142 7.35 6.01 10.35
C VAL A 142 8.09 4.71 10.55
N LYS A 143 7.47 3.76 11.25
CA LYS A 143 8.03 2.43 11.40
C LYS A 143 7.90 1.61 10.13
N TYR A 144 6.89 1.75 9.29
CA TYR A 144 6.86 0.99 8.02
C TYR A 144 6.28 1.85 6.91
N ALA A 145 6.88 1.80 5.73
CA ALA A 145 6.31 2.41 4.55
C ALA A 145 6.35 1.41 3.38
N GLY A 146 5.38 1.42 2.49
CA GLY A 146 5.36 0.54 1.32
C GLY A 146 4.49 1.14 0.23
N GLY A 147 4.88 1.00 -1.04
CA GLY A 147 4.14 1.66 -2.12
C GLY A 147 2.67 1.25 -2.19
N VAL A 148 2.33 0.02 -1.82
CA VAL A 148 0.95 -0.47 -1.70
C VAL A 148 0.51 -0.55 -0.25
N VAL A 149 1.27 -1.25 0.60
CA VAL A 149 0.89 -1.52 2.00
C VAL A 149 2.03 -1.25 2.96
N GLY A 150 1.75 -0.60 4.09
CA GLY A 150 2.74 -0.36 5.15
C GLY A 150 3.19 -1.62 5.90
N GLU A 151 2.27 -2.45 6.38
CA GLU A 151 2.59 -3.71 7.06
C GLU A 151 1.58 -4.81 6.73
N VAL A 152 2.04 -6.03 6.51
CA VAL A 152 1.24 -7.26 6.47
C VAL A 152 1.70 -8.20 7.58
N ASP A 153 0.83 -8.46 8.55
CA ASP A 153 1.11 -9.32 9.70
C ASP A 153 0.18 -10.54 9.72
N ASN A 154 0.33 -11.43 8.73
CA ASN A 154 -0.20 -12.80 8.81
C ASN A 154 0.26 -13.67 7.63
N THR A 155 0.27 -14.98 7.90
CA THR A 155 0.28 -16.03 6.89
C THR A 155 -1.03 -16.06 6.10
N GLY A 156 -0.96 -16.19 4.77
CA GLY A 156 -2.12 -16.38 3.90
C GLY A 156 -2.60 -15.16 3.12
N SER A 157 -2.08 -13.96 3.38
CA SER A 157 -2.33 -12.80 2.49
C SER A 157 -1.68 -13.01 1.12
N GLU A 158 -2.25 -12.39 0.08
CA GLU A 158 -1.75 -12.48 -1.30
C GLU A 158 -1.74 -11.12 -2.01
N PHE A 159 -0.67 -10.88 -2.76
CA PHE A 159 -0.51 -9.78 -3.71
C PHE A 159 -0.38 -10.38 -5.10
N PHE A 160 -1.32 -10.04 -5.97
CA PHE A 160 -1.37 -10.55 -7.34
C PHE A 160 -1.52 -9.39 -8.33
N LYS A 161 -0.69 -9.36 -9.37
CA LYS A 161 -0.75 -8.35 -10.44
C LYS A 161 -0.68 -6.92 -9.90
N VAL A 162 0.42 -6.61 -9.22
CA VAL A 162 0.70 -5.26 -8.73
C VAL A 162 1.64 -4.54 -9.68
N MET A 163 1.28 -3.32 -10.09
CA MET A 163 2.07 -2.48 -10.98
C MET A 163 2.36 -1.12 -10.34
N ILE A 164 3.62 -0.72 -10.32
CA ILE A 164 4.09 0.54 -9.73
C ILE A 164 5.03 1.22 -10.70
N VAL A 165 4.67 2.43 -11.15
CA VAL A 165 5.40 3.13 -12.21
C VAL A 165 5.56 4.61 -11.87
N ASN A 166 6.78 5.15 -12.00
CA ASN A 166 7.07 6.56 -11.72
C ASN A 166 6.68 6.97 -10.29
N VAL A 167 6.95 6.10 -9.31
CA VAL A 167 6.62 6.37 -7.91
C VAL A 167 7.88 6.75 -7.14
N ASN A 168 7.75 7.73 -6.26
CA ASN A 168 8.80 8.07 -5.30
C ASN A 168 8.38 7.61 -3.90
N ILE A 169 9.08 6.63 -3.35
CA ILE A 169 8.80 6.06 -2.04
C ILE A 169 9.99 6.38 -1.13
N THR A 170 9.76 7.25 -0.16
CA THR A 170 10.75 7.64 0.83
C THR A 170 10.25 7.36 2.23
N GLY A 171 11.21 7.17 3.12
CA GLY A 171 10.97 7.23 4.54
C GLY A 171 12.23 7.61 5.30
N SER A 172 12.09 8.02 6.55
CA SER A 172 13.21 8.47 7.39
C SER A 172 12.81 8.52 8.87
N GLY A 173 13.77 8.39 9.80
CA GLY A 173 13.52 8.48 11.25
C GLY A 173 14.31 7.48 12.11
N LYS A 174 14.27 7.67 13.44
CA LYS A 174 15.18 7.01 14.42
C LYS A 174 14.99 5.50 14.51
N TYR A 175 13.79 5.04 14.18
CA TYR A 175 13.44 3.64 13.93
C TYR A 175 12.86 3.47 12.55
N ALA A 176 12.97 4.51 11.71
CA ALA A 176 12.07 4.58 10.61
C ALA A 176 12.44 3.56 9.60
N ARG A 177 11.39 2.90 9.17
CA ARG A 177 11.23 1.79 8.26
C ARG A 177 11.38 2.20 6.77
N VAL A 178 12.55 2.11 6.10
CA VAL A 178 12.76 2.37 4.67
C VAL A 178 13.44 1.35 3.59
N GLY A 179 13.38 -0.02 3.62
CA GLY A 179 13.01 -1.17 2.62
C GLY A 179 11.66 -1.99 2.57
N GLY A 180 10.99 -2.21 1.45
CA GLY A 180 9.53 -2.34 1.57
C GLY A 180 9.21 -3.76 1.62
N VAL A 181 8.58 -4.19 2.70
CA VAL A 181 8.38 -5.51 3.27
C VAL A 181 9.39 -5.62 4.45
N VAL A 182 8.98 -5.86 5.70
CA VAL A 182 9.47 -5.61 7.09
C VAL A 182 10.10 -6.80 7.76
N GLY A 183 10.74 -6.51 8.88
CA GLY A 183 10.94 -7.30 10.10
C GLY A 183 11.39 -6.31 11.18
N TYR A 184 12.16 -6.72 12.18
CA TYR A 184 12.32 -6.04 13.47
C TYR A 184 13.64 -5.25 13.69
N LYS A 185 13.55 -4.07 14.37
CA LYS A 185 14.58 -3.03 14.65
C LYS A 185 15.19 -2.39 13.37
N ASP A 186 14.87 -1.10 13.18
CA ASP A 186 15.41 -0.16 12.17
C ASP A 186 15.08 -0.44 10.64
N ALA A 187 15.21 0.57 9.74
CA ALA A 187 14.52 0.82 8.41
C ALA A 187 14.17 -0.32 7.37
N ARG A 188 12.95 -0.28 6.71
CA ARG A 188 11.98 -1.02 5.80
C ARG A 188 10.76 -0.17 5.01
N VAL A 189 10.83 0.28 3.68
CA VAL A 189 10.26 0.95 2.39
C VAL A 189 10.65 0.38 1.02
N GLY A 190 9.71 0.08 0.15
CA GLY A 190 9.95 -0.72 -1.08
C GLY A 190 8.76 -0.66 -1.96
N GLY A 191 8.96 -1.11 -3.20
CA GLY A 191 8.02 -0.90 -4.28
C GLY A 191 6.63 -1.35 -3.86
N VAL A 192 6.45 -2.62 -3.50
CA VAL A 192 5.11 -3.17 -3.28
C VAL A 192 4.64 -3.08 -1.83
N VAL A 193 5.27 -3.76 -0.88
CA VAL A 193 4.76 -3.81 0.50
C VAL A 193 5.79 -3.24 1.46
N GLY A 194 5.47 -3.10 2.75
CA GLY A 194 6.30 -2.59 3.82
C GLY A 194 6.67 -3.65 4.88
N TYR A 195 5.80 -4.69 5.21
CA TYR A 195 5.95 -6.06 5.90
C TYR A 195 5.26 -7.19 5.23
N MET A 196 5.85 -8.38 5.27
CA MET A 196 5.13 -9.60 5.10
C MET A 196 5.86 -10.78 5.77
N ALA A 197 5.05 -11.65 6.37
CA ALA A 197 5.47 -12.96 6.85
C ALA A 197 4.42 -14.00 6.45
N GLY A 198 4.80 -15.03 5.70
CA GLY A 198 3.87 -16.05 5.18
C GLY A 198 2.95 -15.60 4.05
N VAL A 199 3.40 -14.67 3.21
CA VAL A 199 2.61 -14.03 2.15
C VAL A 199 3.11 -14.46 0.78
N LYS A 200 2.19 -14.44 -0.19
CA LYS A 200 2.47 -14.71 -1.61
C LYS A 200 2.49 -13.41 -2.38
N VAL A 201 3.59 -13.16 -3.11
CA VAL A 201 3.75 -12.01 -4.01
C VAL A 201 4.02 -12.54 -5.41
N LYS A 202 3.10 -12.27 -6.34
CA LYS A 202 3.17 -12.79 -7.70
C LYS A 202 2.86 -11.73 -8.74
N GLU A 203 3.54 -11.83 -9.88
CA GLU A 203 3.26 -11.00 -11.06
C GLU A 203 3.37 -9.50 -10.74
N VAL A 204 4.51 -9.12 -10.17
CA VAL A 204 4.77 -7.73 -9.78
C VAL A 204 5.66 -7.05 -10.82
N TYR A 205 5.30 -5.82 -11.17
CA TYR A 205 6.11 -4.95 -12.00
C TYR A 205 6.38 -3.61 -11.31
N ILE A 206 7.65 -3.25 -11.17
CA ILE A 206 8.09 -1.93 -10.68
C ILE A 206 9.01 -1.31 -11.72
N GLY A 207 8.63 -0.12 -12.22
CA GLY A 207 9.37 0.58 -13.28
C GLY A 207 9.61 2.05 -12.93
N ASN A 208 10.80 2.56 -13.26
CA ASN A 208 11.14 3.98 -13.10
C ASN A 208 10.79 4.54 -11.71
N THR A 209 11.12 3.78 -10.67
CA THR A 209 10.68 4.05 -9.29
C THR A 209 11.89 4.31 -8.41
N ILE A 210 11.76 5.25 -7.47
CA ILE A 210 12.77 5.54 -6.46
C ILE A 210 12.30 4.95 -5.14
N VAL A 211 13.17 4.14 -4.53
CA VAL A 211 12.97 3.50 -3.24
C VAL A 211 14.16 3.84 -2.35
N LYS A 212 13.99 4.80 -1.43
CA LYS A 212 15.11 5.33 -0.67
C LYS A 212 14.90 5.25 0.81
N GLY A 213 15.87 4.62 1.49
CA GLY A 213 15.93 4.49 2.93
C GLY A 213 16.97 5.27 3.71
N GLY A 214 16.47 6.12 4.63
CA GLY A 214 17.28 6.83 5.62
C GLY A 214 17.40 6.09 6.96
N GLY A 215 18.51 6.32 7.67
CA GLY A 215 18.76 5.78 9.01
C GLY A 215 20.00 4.89 9.09
N LYS A 216 20.49 4.64 10.31
CA LYS A 216 21.72 3.86 10.54
C LYS A 216 21.62 2.38 10.24
N ASP A 217 20.42 1.85 10.04
CA ASP A 217 20.12 0.42 9.91
C ASP A 217 19.02 0.19 8.87
N SER A 218 19.07 0.94 7.77
CA SER A 218 18.08 0.83 6.71
C SER A 218 18.27 -0.39 5.83
N ILE A 219 17.35 -1.34 5.90
CA ILE A 219 17.20 -2.47 5.00
C ILE A 219 16.23 -2.06 3.91
N VAL A 220 16.62 -2.12 2.63
CA VAL A 220 16.00 -1.54 1.42
C VAL A 220 15.79 -2.58 0.35
N GLY A 221 14.59 -2.67 -0.26
CA GLY A 221 14.48 -3.50 -1.45
C GLY A 221 13.43 -3.07 -2.46
N GLY A 222 13.69 -3.40 -3.72
CA GLY A 222 12.89 -2.94 -4.85
C GLY A 222 11.44 -3.36 -4.73
N VAL A 223 11.18 -4.59 -4.26
CA VAL A 223 9.82 -5.13 -4.07
C VAL A 223 9.53 -5.36 -2.60
N VAL A 224 10.52 -5.99 -1.94
CA VAL A 224 10.50 -6.57 -0.61
C VAL A 224 11.72 -6.05 0.18
N GLY A 225 11.61 -5.63 1.45
CA GLY A 225 12.70 -5.02 2.20
C GLY A 225 13.33 -6.03 3.11
N PHE A 226 12.53 -6.68 3.93
CA PHE A 226 12.77 -7.79 4.80
C PHE A 226 11.59 -8.73 4.62
N SER A 227 11.90 -10.00 4.61
CA SER A 227 10.95 -11.05 4.29
C SER A 227 11.22 -12.24 5.19
N ASP A 228 10.15 -12.86 5.71
CA ASP A 228 10.21 -14.08 6.52
C ASP A 228 9.18 -15.11 6.01
N LYS A 229 9.64 -16.23 5.46
CA LYS A 229 8.81 -17.35 4.98
C LYS A 229 7.82 -16.98 3.87
N ASN A 230 8.25 -16.19 2.89
CA ASN A 230 7.40 -15.72 1.82
C ASN A 230 7.67 -16.44 0.50
N PHE A 231 6.69 -16.37 -0.41
CA PHE A 231 6.80 -16.84 -1.77
C PHE A 231 6.74 -15.66 -2.74
N ILE A 232 7.86 -15.37 -3.40
CA ILE A 232 8.01 -14.25 -4.33
C ILE A 232 8.29 -14.81 -5.72
N GLN A 233 7.41 -14.55 -6.67
CA GLN A 233 7.50 -15.13 -8.00
C GLN A 233 7.09 -14.17 -9.11
N ASN A 234 7.74 -14.26 -10.28
CA ASN A 234 7.40 -13.50 -11.49
C ASN A 234 7.43 -11.99 -11.23
N VAL A 235 8.54 -11.52 -10.69
CA VAL A 235 8.73 -10.13 -10.30
C VAL A 235 9.75 -9.46 -11.21
N THR A 236 9.43 -8.27 -11.71
CA THR A 236 10.36 -7.45 -12.51
C THR A 236 10.53 -6.08 -11.89
N VAL A 237 11.78 -5.70 -11.63
CA VAL A 237 12.17 -4.35 -11.20
C VAL A 237 13.09 -3.76 -12.25
N ILE A 238 12.66 -2.66 -12.89
CA ILE A 238 13.35 -2.09 -14.04
C ILE A 238 13.54 -0.58 -13.92
N ASP A 239 14.68 -0.09 -14.41
CA ASP A 239 14.99 1.34 -14.51
C ASP A 239 14.80 2.10 -13.18
N SER A 240 15.09 1.47 -12.06
CA SER A 240 14.77 1.99 -10.72
C SER A 240 16.01 2.37 -9.91
N ASN A 241 15.84 3.19 -8.88
CA ASN A 241 16.91 3.54 -7.93
C ASN A 241 16.52 3.07 -6.53
N ILE A 242 17.35 2.19 -5.96
CA ILE A 242 17.12 1.58 -4.65
C ILE A 242 18.32 1.90 -3.76
N SER A 243 18.11 2.55 -2.61
CA SER A 243 19.22 2.96 -1.75
C SER A 243 18.96 2.82 -0.25
N GLY A 244 19.90 2.24 0.50
CA GLY A 244 19.95 2.22 1.97
C GLY A 244 21.08 1.33 2.49
N LYS A 245 21.23 1.14 3.81
CA LYS A 245 22.38 0.42 4.39
C LYS A 245 22.47 -1.06 4.02
N TYR A 246 21.35 -1.74 3.91
CA TYR A 246 21.23 -3.05 3.29
C TYR A 246 20.30 -2.83 2.13
N ALA A 247 20.71 -3.09 0.89
CA ALA A 247 19.89 -2.79 -0.29
C ALA A 247 19.86 -3.99 -1.23
N GLY A 248 18.68 -4.32 -1.76
CA GLY A 248 18.50 -5.44 -2.69
C GLY A 248 17.52 -5.11 -3.83
N GLY A 249 17.83 -5.57 -5.03
CA GLY A 249 17.00 -5.28 -6.21
C GLY A 249 15.57 -5.84 -6.13
N ILE A 250 15.39 -7.00 -5.47
CA ILE A 250 14.08 -7.61 -5.19
C ILE A 250 13.80 -7.58 -3.70
N VAL A 251 14.63 -8.25 -2.90
CA VAL A 251 14.53 -8.37 -1.44
C VAL A 251 15.74 -7.71 -0.78
N GLY A 252 15.55 -6.81 0.19
CA GLY A 252 16.67 -6.21 0.96
C GLY A 252 17.30 -7.13 2.00
N TYR A 253 16.51 -7.97 2.65
CA TYR A 253 16.89 -8.98 3.64
C TYR A 253 15.89 -10.13 3.60
N SER A 254 16.36 -11.37 3.58
CA SER A 254 15.49 -12.54 3.45
C SER A 254 15.74 -13.53 4.58
N ARG A 255 14.66 -14.09 5.12
CA ARG A 255 14.69 -15.22 6.06
C ARG A 255 13.74 -16.30 5.54
N SER A 256 14.30 -17.39 5.04
CA SER A 256 13.50 -18.56 4.63
C SER A 256 12.47 -18.28 3.53
N ASP A 257 12.75 -17.35 2.62
CA ASP A 257 11.87 -17.09 1.48
C ASP A 257 12.17 -18.00 0.29
N GLU A 258 11.14 -18.29 -0.49
CA GLU A 258 11.26 -18.80 -1.85
C GLU A 258 11.14 -17.65 -2.84
N VAL A 259 12.22 -17.39 -3.57
CA VAL A 259 12.27 -16.37 -4.63
C VAL A 259 12.55 -17.07 -5.95
N SER A 260 11.65 -16.94 -6.93
CA SER A 260 11.77 -17.59 -8.23
C SER A 260 11.35 -16.66 -9.38
N THR A 261 11.97 -16.80 -10.55
CA THR A 261 11.60 -16.04 -11.77
C THR A 261 11.53 -14.52 -11.52
N CYS A 262 12.57 -13.97 -10.90
CA CYS A 262 12.64 -12.54 -10.60
C CYS A 262 13.76 -11.88 -11.41
N HIS A 263 13.51 -10.67 -11.91
CA HIS A 263 14.42 -9.93 -12.78
C HIS A 263 14.65 -8.52 -12.25
N VAL A 264 15.93 -8.12 -12.20
CA VAL A 264 16.37 -6.76 -11.88
C VAL A 264 17.13 -6.23 -13.10
N ILE A 265 16.60 -5.22 -13.77
CA ILE A 265 17.08 -4.80 -15.10
C ILE A 265 17.37 -3.30 -15.06
N ARG A 266 18.61 -2.89 -15.36
CA ARG A 266 19.00 -1.45 -15.39
C ARG A 266 18.61 -0.68 -14.13
N THR A 267 18.66 -1.35 -12.98
CA THR A 267 18.29 -0.79 -11.68
C THR A 267 19.57 -0.54 -10.89
N GLU A 268 19.70 0.67 -10.35
CA GLU A 268 20.78 1.03 -9.46
C GLU A 268 20.45 0.61 -8.03
N VAL A 269 21.37 -0.11 -7.38
CA VAL A 269 21.24 -0.53 -5.98
C VAL A 269 22.44 0.02 -5.21
N MET A 270 22.20 1.02 -4.36
CA MET A 270 23.22 1.71 -3.58
C MET A 270 23.17 1.33 -2.11
N VAL A 271 24.31 0.87 -1.60
CA VAL A 271 24.52 0.70 -0.15
C VAL A 271 25.12 1.98 0.42
N VAL A 272 24.45 2.60 1.39
CA VAL A 272 24.83 3.90 2.00
C VAL A 272 25.08 3.83 3.50
#